data_AF-A0A968SZ90-F1
#
_entry.id   AF-A0A968SZ90-F1
#
_cell.length_a   1.000
_cell.length_b   1.000
_cell.length_c   1.000
_cell.angle_alpha   90.00
_cell.angle_beta   90.00
_cell.angle_gamma   90.00
#
_symmetry.space_group_name_H-M   'P 1'
#
loop_
_entity.id
_entity.type
_entity.pdbx_description
1 polymer ?
#
loop_
_entity_poly.entity_id
_entity_poly.type
_entity_poly.pdbx_seq_one_letter_code
_entity_poly.pdbx_strand_id
1 'polypeptide(L)'
;MAGPRPRLYALLIVLFAALACFAPRSFPVQNVQAATLTISPALSTVAFGERVMITANAPDVNWSIVSGGGSISPQGLFAASRLRDRNR
;
A
#
# COMPACT_ATOMS: atom_id res chain seq x y z
N MET A 1 33.75 -45.23 -42.74
CA MET A 1 33.05 -44.84 -41.50
C MET A 1 33.61 -43.51 -41.04
N ALA A 2 33.02 -42.38 -41.47
CA ALA A 2 33.52 -41.04 -41.16
C ALA A 2 32.92 -40.58 -39.82
N GLY A 3 33.75 -40.53 -38.77
CA GLY A 3 33.34 -40.07 -37.45
C GLY A 3 32.94 -38.58 -37.46
N PRO A 4 31.94 -38.18 -36.67
CA PRO A 4 31.46 -36.81 -36.65
C PRO A 4 32.55 -35.84 -36.18
N ARG A 5 32.69 -34.71 -36.89
CA ARG A 5 33.79 -33.75 -36.73
C ARG A 5 33.68 -33.02 -35.39
N PRO A 6 34.69 -33.05 -34.50
CA PRO A 6 34.63 -32.48 -33.15
C PRO A 6 34.36 -30.96 -33.11
N ARG A 7 34.62 -30.26 -34.23
CA ARG A 7 34.30 -28.84 -34.39
C ARG A 7 32.79 -28.53 -34.41
N LEU A 8 31.95 -29.49 -34.81
CA LEU A 8 30.50 -29.30 -34.86
C LEU A 8 29.87 -29.34 -33.45
N TYR A 9 30.35 -30.24 -32.59
CA TYR A 9 29.90 -30.36 -31.19
C TYR A 9 30.27 -29.14 -30.35
N ALA A 10 31.50 -28.64 -30.50
CA ALA A 10 31.95 -27.44 -29.79
C ALA A 10 31.09 -26.20 -30.12
N LEU A 11 30.73 -26.02 -31.40
CA LEU A 11 29.85 -24.93 -31.84
C LEU A 11 28.46 -25.05 -31.23
N LEU A 12 27.91 -26.28 -31.18
CA LEU A 12 26.56 -26.55 -30.67
C LEU A 12 26.46 -26.32 -29.17
N ILE A 13 27.48 -26.69 -28.39
CA ILE A 13 27.56 -26.44 -26.94
C ILE A 13 27.61 -24.93 -26.64
N VAL A 14 28.45 -24.18 -27.37
CA VAL A 14 28.57 -22.72 -27.20
C VAL A 14 27.26 -22.00 -27.56
N LEU A 15 26.60 -22.43 -28.64
CA LEU A 15 25.31 -21.88 -29.05
C LEU A 15 24.23 -22.12 -27.99
N PHE A 16 24.16 -23.33 -27.43
CA PHE A 16 23.20 -23.66 -26.37
C PHE A 16 23.47 -22.89 -25.07
N ALA A 17 24.74 -22.76 -24.68
CA ALA A 17 25.15 -21.99 -23.50
C ALA A 17 24.84 -20.49 -23.66
N ALA A 18 25.07 -19.92 -24.85
CA ALA A 18 24.72 -18.54 -25.16
C ALA A 18 23.20 -18.30 -25.12
N LEU A 19 22.40 -19.26 -25.61
CA LEU A 19 20.93 -19.18 -25.57
C LEU A 19 20.39 -19.18 -24.13
N ALA A 20 20.94 -20.01 -23.25
CA ALA A 20 20.51 -20.12 -21.86
C ALA A 20 20.88 -18.89 -21.02
N CYS A 21 21.98 -18.22 -21.36
CA CYS A 21 22.44 -17.01 -20.65
C CYS A 21 21.59 -15.77 -20.99
N PHE A 22 20.86 -15.80 -22.11
CA PHE A 22 20.06 -14.68 -22.61
C PHE A 22 18.58 -14.75 -22.24
N ALA A 23 18.16 -15.69 -21.40
CA ALA A 23 16.78 -15.76 -20.93
C ALA A 23 16.46 -14.52 -20.06
N PRO A 24 15.50 -13.66 -20.45
CA PRO A 24 15.14 -12.50 -19.65
C PRO A 24 14.55 -12.93 -18.31
N ARG A 25 15.10 -12.40 -17.21
CA ARG A 25 14.52 -12.57 -15.87
C ARG A 25 13.37 -11.58 -15.72
N SER A 26 12.14 -12.08 -15.66
CA SER A 26 10.96 -11.26 -15.33
C SER A 26 10.58 -11.45 -13.87
N PHE A 27 10.23 -10.35 -13.20
CA PHE A 27 9.59 -10.39 -11.88
C PHE A 27 8.08 -10.17 -12.06
N PRO A 28 7.21 -10.91 -11.34
CA PRO A 28 5.79 -10.67 -11.40
C PRO A 28 5.46 -9.31 -10.77
N VAL A 29 4.77 -8.45 -11.52
CA VAL A 29 4.14 -7.24 -10.99
C VAL A 29 2.70 -7.61 -10.64
N GLN A 30 2.33 -7.50 -9.37
CA GLN A 30 0.97 -7.73 -8.93
C GLN A 30 0.22 -6.40 -8.85
N ASN A 31 -0.78 -6.21 -9.72
CA ASN A 31 -1.75 -5.15 -9.55
C ASN A 31 -2.69 -5.53 -8.40
N VAL A 32 -2.58 -4.83 -7.27
CA VAL A 32 -3.54 -4.93 -6.17
C VAL A 32 -4.71 -4.00 -6.50
N GLN A 33 -5.95 -4.50 -6.40
CA GLN A 33 -7.12 -3.64 -6.56
C GLN A 33 -7.17 -2.61 -5.42
N ALA A 34 -7.43 -1.34 -5.78
CA ALA A 34 -7.72 -0.31 -4.80
C ALA A 34 -9.04 -0.64 -4.10
N ALA A 35 -8.98 -1.02 -2.82
CA ALA A 35 -10.17 -1.13 -1.99
C ALA A 35 -10.81 0.27 -1.84
N THR A 36 -12.12 0.36 -1.95
CA THR A 36 -12.84 1.60 -1.68
C THR A 36 -12.75 1.91 -0.19
N LEU A 37 -12.07 3.00 0.17
CA LEU A 37 -12.02 3.46 1.55
C LEU A 37 -13.33 4.18 1.91
N THR A 38 -14.14 3.58 2.75
CA THR A 38 -15.36 4.19 3.28
C THR A 38 -15.15 4.65 4.72
N ILE A 39 -15.55 5.89 5.03
CA ILE A 39 -15.51 6.47 6.38
C ILE A 39 -16.95 6.63 6.87
N SER A 40 -17.23 6.22 8.10
CA SER A 40 -18.56 6.29 8.70
C SER A 40 -18.48 6.66 10.19
N PRO A 41 -19.42 7.47 10.72
CA PRO A 41 -20.51 8.14 10.00
C PRO A 41 -20.03 9.36 9.20
N ALA A 42 -20.78 9.73 8.15
CA ALA A 42 -20.59 11.01 7.48
C ALA A 42 -21.16 12.13 8.36
N LEU A 43 -20.28 12.83 9.08
CA LEU A 43 -20.65 13.90 9.99
C LEU A 43 -20.42 15.25 9.33
N SER A 44 -21.42 16.13 9.36
CA SER A 44 -21.28 17.52 8.94
C SER A 44 -20.93 18.45 10.11
N THR A 45 -21.28 18.08 11.35
CA THR A 45 -21.03 18.89 12.56
C THR A 45 -21.00 17.99 13.80
N VAL A 46 -20.16 18.32 14.77
CA VAL A 46 -20.11 17.70 16.10
C VAL A 46 -20.15 18.82 17.13
N ALA A 47 -21.04 18.73 18.13
CA ALA A 47 -21.16 19.80 19.12
C ALA A 47 -19.98 19.78 20.11
N PHE A 48 -19.65 20.93 20.67
CA PHE A 48 -18.55 21.02 21.64
C PHE A 48 -18.80 20.17 22.89
N GLY A 49 -17.79 19.42 23.31
CA GLY A 49 -17.88 18.50 24.44
C GLY A 49 -18.47 17.13 24.07
N GLU A 50 -18.95 16.95 22.83
CA GLU A 50 -19.35 15.64 22.34
C GLU A 50 -18.16 14.84 21.82
N ARG A 51 -18.37 13.52 21.78
CA ARG A 51 -17.44 12.55 21.24
C ARG A 51 -18.16 11.70 20.21
N VAL A 52 -17.49 11.42 19.09
CA VAL A 52 -18.05 10.58 18.03
C VAL A 52 -17.00 9.59 17.58
N MET A 53 -17.43 8.35 17.38
CA MET A 53 -16.58 7.30 16.83
C MET A 53 -16.62 7.37 15.31
N ILE A 54 -15.45 7.54 14.71
CA ILE A 54 -15.24 7.50 13.27
C ILE A 54 -14.54 6.20 12.94
N THR A 55 -15.11 5.46 12.00
CA THR A 55 -14.61 4.17 11.56
C THR A 55 -14.31 4.22 10.08
N ALA A 56 -13.28 3.49 9.67
CA ALA A 56 -12.93 3.30 8.28
C ALA A 56 -12.87 1.80 7.97
N ASN A 57 -13.25 1.42 6.75
CA ASN A 57 -13.13 0.03 6.28
C ASN A 57 -11.68 -0.25 5.82
N ALA A 58 -10.72 -0.01 6.70
CA ALA A 58 -9.32 -0.33 6.45
C ALA A 58 -8.60 -0.63 7.77
N PRO A 59 -7.69 -1.61 7.79
CA PRO A 59 -6.76 -1.77 8.90
C PRO A 59 -5.76 -0.59 8.92
N ASP A 60 -5.22 -0.29 10.10
CA ASP A 60 -4.10 0.64 10.31
C ASP A 60 -4.33 2.07 9.78
N VAL A 61 -5.52 2.61 10.01
CA VAL A 61 -5.86 3.98 9.61
C VAL A 61 -5.23 5.00 10.56
N ASN A 62 -4.47 5.94 9.99
CA ASN A 62 -3.95 7.09 10.73
C ASN A 62 -4.89 8.28 10.59
N TRP A 63 -5.34 8.82 11.72
CA TRP A 63 -6.28 9.93 11.77
C TRP A 63 -5.57 11.27 11.98
N SER A 64 -6.04 12.31 11.29
CA SER A 64 -5.56 13.68 11.48
C SER A 64 -6.72 14.67 11.40
N ILE A 65 -6.67 15.70 12.23
CA ILE A 65 -7.61 16.81 12.19
C ILE A 65 -7.01 17.88 11.28
N VAL A 66 -7.62 18.07 10.11
CA VAL A 66 -7.17 19.08 9.13
C VAL A 66 -7.46 20.50 9.61
N SER A 67 -8.63 20.71 10.22
CA SER A 67 -9.10 22.01 10.68
C SER A 67 -10.10 21.86 11.82
N GLY A 68 -10.13 22.82 12.74
CA GLY A 68 -11.01 22.82 13.90
C GLY A 68 -10.27 22.59 15.23
N GLY A 69 -11.01 22.64 16.34
CA GLY A 69 -10.51 22.34 17.67
C GLY A 69 -10.98 20.97 18.14
N GLY A 70 -10.10 20.18 18.73
CA GLY A 70 -10.43 18.83 19.17
C GLY A 70 -9.20 17.94 19.29
N SER A 71 -9.46 16.68 19.59
CA SER A 71 -8.49 15.60 19.49
C SER A 71 -9.13 14.39 18.82
N ILE A 72 -8.34 13.62 18.08
CA ILE A 72 -8.75 12.34 17.51
C ILE A 72 -7.81 11.25 17.99
N SER A 73 -8.35 10.16 18.50
CA SER A 73 -7.53 9.01 18.91
C SER A 73 -7.14 8.16 17.71
N PRO A 74 -6.11 7.30 17.83
CA PRO A 74 -5.77 6.32 16.80
C PRO A 74 -6.91 5.34 16.47
N GLN A 75 -7.85 5.12 17.40
CA GLN A 75 -9.03 4.30 17.15
C GLN A 75 -10.17 5.06 16.42
N GLY A 76 -9.96 6.33 16.06
CA GLY A 76 -10.96 7.16 15.39
C GLY A 76 -11.98 7.80 16.33
N LEU A 77 -11.73 7.83 17.65
CA LEU A 77 -12.58 8.57 18.58
C LEU A 77 -12.26 10.06 18.50
N PHE A 78 -13.13 10.83 17.85
CA PHE A 78 -13.05 12.28 17.79
C PHE A 78 -13.73 12.90 19.02
N ALA A 79 -13.04 13.84 19.67
CA ALA A 79 -13.57 14.65 20.77
C ALA A 79 -13.48 16.13 20.41
N ALA A 80 -14.64 16.80 20.31
CA ALA A 80 -14.69 18.22 20.00
C ALA A 80 -14.31 19.03 21.26
N SER A 81 -13.19 19.75 21.20
CA SER A 81 -12.74 20.59 22.31
C SER A 81 -13.55 21.88 22.36
N ARG A 82 -14.07 22.22 23.54
CA ARG A 82 -14.64 23.55 23.78
C ARG A 82 -13.50 24.55 23.75
N LEU A 83 -13.64 25.64 23.00
CA LEU A 83 -12.62 26.70 22.92
C LEU A 83 -12.31 27.40 24.28
N ARG A 84 -12.89 26.94 25.39
CA ARG A 84 -12.83 27.56 26.72
C ARG A 84 -11.59 27.16 27.54
N ASP A 85 -10.82 26.15 27.12
CA ASP A 85 -9.69 25.63 27.90
C ASP A 85 -8.32 26.26 27.56
N ARG A 86 -8.29 27.34 26.75
CA ARG A 86 -7.05 28.06 26.39
C ARG A 86 -6.76 29.34 27.20
N ASN A 87 -7.51 29.63 28.26
CA ASN A 87 -7.36 30.88 29.02
C ASN A 87 -7.49 30.72 30.54
N ARG A 88 -6.69 29.82 31.14
CA ARG A 88 -6.50 29.79 32.60
C ARG A 88 -5.04 29.59 32.94
#